data_AF-A0A4Y4X5N6-F1
#
_entry.id   AF-A0A4Y4X5N6-F1
#
_cell.length_a   1.000
_cell.length_b   1.000
_cell.length_c   1.000
_cell.angle_alpha   90.00
_cell.angle_beta   90.00
_cell.angle_gamma   90.00
#
_symmetry.space_group_name_H-M   'P 1'
#
loop_
_entity.id
_entity.type
_entity.pdbx_description
1 polymer ?
#
loop_
_entity_poly.entity_id
_entity_poly.type
_entity_poly.pdbx_seq_one_letter_code
_entity_poly.pdbx_strand_id
1 'polypeptide(L)' 'PIKGKDVVGIEIPNSQSQIIYLREILESELFQKSSSPLTLALGKDIVGNPFITDLKKLPHLLIAGTTGSGKSV' A
#
# COMPACT_ATOMS: atom_id res chain seq x y z
N PRO A 1 -12.52 -14.83 -5.80
CA PRO A 1 -13.57 -14.73 -4.76
C PRO A 1 -13.31 -13.55 -3.82
N ILE A 2 -14.21 -12.58 -3.77
CA ILE A 2 -14.15 -11.50 -2.78
C ILE A 2 -14.48 -12.11 -1.41
N LYS A 3 -13.65 -11.85 -0.37
CA LYS A 3 -13.88 -12.40 0.97
C LYS A 3 -15.32 -12.12 1.42
N GLY A 4 -16.07 -13.18 1.73
CA GLY A 4 -17.45 -13.08 2.22
C GLY A 4 -18.51 -12.83 1.15
N LYS A 5 -18.20 -12.90 -0.16
CA LYS A 5 -19.18 -12.80 -1.25
C LYS A 5 -18.98 -13.90 -2.29
N ASP A 6 -20.07 -14.48 -2.76
CA ASP A 6 -20.06 -15.47 -3.85
C ASP A 6 -19.98 -14.79 -5.24
N VAL A 7 -18.92 -14.00 -5.43
CA VAL A 7 -18.66 -13.26 -6.66
C VAL A 7 -17.18 -13.29 -7.02
N VAL A 8 -16.89 -13.14 -8.31
CA VAL A 8 -15.54 -12.98 -8.85
C VAL A 8 -15.23 -11.50 -9.01
N GLY A 9 -14.09 -11.06 -8.49
CA GLY A 9 -13.58 -9.70 -8.70
C GLY A 9 -12.73 -9.65 -9.98
N ILE A 10 -12.95 -8.63 -10.80
CA ILE A 10 -12.14 -8.33 -11.99
C ILE A 10 -11.62 -6.91 -11.82
N GLU A 11 -10.30 -6.74 -11.79
CA GLU A 11 -9.65 -5.43 -11.68
C GLU A 11 -9.28 -4.94 -13.08
N ILE A 12 -9.76 -3.75 -13.44
CA ILE A 12 -9.48 -3.11 -14.73
C ILE A 12 -8.72 -1.83 -14.45
N PRO A 13 -7.57 -1.58 -15.10
CA PRO A 13 -6.85 -0.33 -14.95
C PRO A 13 -7.73 0.87 -15.29
N ASN A 14 -7.65 1.93 -14.48
CA ASN A 14 -8.28 3.20 -14.80
C ASN A 14 -7.70 3.76 -16.12
N SER A 15 -8.53 4.42 -16.92
CA SER A 15 -8.08 5.07 -18.17
C SER A 15 -7.00 6.12 -17.94
N GLN A 16 -6.98 6.72 -16.75
CA GLN A 16 -5.93 7.62 -16.29
C GLN A 16 -5.40 7.13 -14.94
N SER A 17 -4.11 6.86 -14.87
CA SER A 17 -3.45 6.52 -13.61
C SER A 17 -3.29 7.78 -12.75
N GLN A 18 -3.51 7.62 -11.45
CA GLN A 18 -3.29 8.67 -10.47
C GLN A 18 -1.93 8.47 -9.80
N ILE A 19 -1.15 9.54 -9.68
CA ILE A 19 0.10 9.52 -8.93
C ILE A 19 -0.23 9.48 -7.45
N ILE A 20 0.35 8.53 -6.73
CA ILE A 20 0.24 8.44 -5.27
C ILE A 20 1.48 9.10 -4.68
N TYR A 21 1.28 10.22 -4.00
CA TYR A 21 2.39 10.92 -3.34
C TYR A 21 2.65 10.33 -1.96
N LEU A 22 3.91 10.04 -1.64
CA LEU A 22 4.32 9.56 -0.31
C LEU A 22 3.81 10.47 0.81
N ARG A 23 3.85 11.78 0.59
CA ARG A 23 3.36 12.80 1.53
C ARG A 23 1.91 12.54 1.98
N GLU A 24 1.02 12.15 1.07
CA GLU A 24 -0.38 11.89 1.39
C GLU A 24 -0.54 10.73 2.39
N ILE A 25 0.35 9.74 2.30
CA ILE A 25 0.33 8.59 3.22
C ILE A 25 0.91 9.01 4.57
N LEU A 26 2.00 9.77 4.57
CA LEU A 26 2.65 10.27 5.78
C LEU A 26 1.74 11.24 6.56
N GLU A 27 0.97 12.08 5.88
CA GLU A 27 0.02 13.01 6.51
C GLU A 27 -1.30 12.32 6.95
N SER A 28 -1.51 11.06 6.59
CA SER A 28 -2.70 10.32 7.00
C SER A 28 -2.76 10.12 8.52
N GLU A 29 -3.96 10.17 9.10
CA GLU A 29 -4.14 9.89 10.52
C GLU A 29 -3.65 8.50 10.91
N LEU A 30 -3.77 7.53 9.99
CA LEU A 30 -3.32 6.15 10.20
C LEU A 30 -1.80 6.10 10.46
N PHE A 31 -1.01 6.85 9.69
CA PHE A 31 0.43 6.93 9.87
C PHE A 31 0.81 7.80 11.08
N GLN A 32 0.17 8.97 11.24
CA GLN A 32 0.48 9.90 12.33
C GLN A 32 0.17 9.32 13.72
N LYS A 33 -0.87 8.49 13.83
CA LYS A 33 -1.23 7.80 15.09
C LYS A 33 -0.46 6.49 15.29
N SER A 34 0.41 6.10 14.36
CA SER A 34 1.22 4.89 14.52
C SER A 34 2.26 5.08 15.62
N SER A 35 2.36 4.11 16.52
CA SER A 35 3.27 4.18 17.67
C SER A 35 4.65 3.59 17.39
N SER A 36 4.80 2.80 16.32
CA SER A 36 6.07 2.17 15.99
C SER A 36 6.97 3.12 15.21
N PRO A 37 8.24 3.29 15.60
CA PRO A 37 9.23 4.02 14.80
C PRO A 37 9.61 3.27 13.51
N LEU A 38 9.19 2.01 13.36
CA LEU A 38 9.41 1.19 12.17
C LEU A 38 8.13 1.03 11.34
N THR A 39 7.21 1.99 11.45
CA THR A 39 6.03 2.04 10.59
C THR A 39 6.47 2.38 9.16
N LEU A 40 6.06 1.55 8.21
CA LEU A 40 6.31 1.68 6.79
C LEU A 40 5.05 2.16 6.08
N ALA A 41 5.18 3.24 5.31
CA ALA A 41 4.18 3.71 4.36
C ALA A 41 4.38 2.99 3.03
N LEU A 42 3.40 2.19 2.58
CA LEU A 42 3.55 1.33 1.41
C LEU A 42 2.82 1.85 0.17
N GLY A 43 1.72 2.57 0.34
CA GLY A 43 0.91 3.02 -0.79
C GLY A 43 -0.53 3.32 -0.41
N LYS A 44 -1.42 3.14 -1.38
CA LYS A 44 -2.87 3.09 -1.19
C LYS A 44 -3.40 1.73 -1.62
N ASP A 45 -4.51 1.30 -1.00
CA ASP A 45 -5.24 0.12 -1.46
C ASP A 45 -6.03 0.41 -2.76
N ILE A 46 -6.73 -0.61 -3.27
CA ILE A 46 -7.54 -0.52 -4.50
C ILE A 46 -8.74 0.46 -4.39
N VAL A 47 -9.08 0.90 -3.18
CA VAL A 47 -10.17 1.88 -2.91
C VAL A 47 -9.58 3.27 -2.61
N GLY A 48 -8.26 3.41 -2.56
CA GLY A 48 -7.55 4.67 -2.33
C GLY A 48 -7.20 4.96 -0.86
N ASN A 49 -7.45 4.03 0.06
CA ASN A 49 -7.13 4.24 1.47
C ASN A 49 -5.61 4.10 1.72
N PRO A 50 -5.01 4.91 2.60
CA PRO A 50 -3.62 4.75 3.00
C PRO A 50 -3.33 3.34 3.51
N PHE A 51 -2.27 2.72 2.99
CA PHE A 51 -1.81 1.41 3.41
C PHE A 51 -0.44 1.52 4.09
N ILE A 52 -0.41 1.17 5.38
CA ILE A 52 0.79 1.18 6.21
C ILE A 52 0.97 -0.16 6.91
N THR A 53 2.19 -0.49 7.28
CA THR A 53 2.50 -1.68 8.10
C THR A 53 3.58 -1.37 9.13
N ASP A 54 3.75 -2.22 10.12
CA ASP A 54 4.82 -2.11 11.11
C ASP A 54 5.85 -3.21 10.87
N LEU A 55 7.10 -2.83 10.59
CA LEU A 55 8.17 -3.80 10.37
C LEU A 55 8.43 -4.66 11.61
N LYS A 56 8.07 -4.22 12.82
CA LYS A 56 8.16 -5.08 14.02
C LYS A 56 7.27 -6.32 13.93
N LYS A 57 6.12 -6.21 13.26
CA LYS A 57 5.19 -7.32 13.01
C LYS A 57 5.64 -8.21 11.85
N LEU A 58 6.49 -7.67 10.98
CA LEU A 58 7.09 -8.32 9.81
C LEU A 58 8.62 -8.23 9.94
N PRO A 59 9.24 -8.95 10.89
CA PRO A 59 10.61 -8.68 11.34
C PRO A 59 11.64 -8.68 10.21
N HIS A 60 11.33 -9.37 9.10
CA HIS A 60 12.08 -9.30 7.86
C HIS A 60 11.10 -9.14 6.69
N LEU A 61 11.51 -8.41 5.65
CA LEU A 61 10.73 -8.16 4.45
C LEU A 61 11.59 -8.48 3.22
N LEU A 62 11.02 -9.22 2.27
CA LEU A 62 11.61 -9.46 0.95
C LEU A 62 10.92 -8.56 -0.08
N ILE A 63 11.69 -7.75 -0.79
CA ILE A 63 11.19 -6.90 -1.89
C ILE A 63 11.83 -7.38 -3.20
N ALA A 64 11.02 -7.85 -4.14
CA ALA A 64 11.47 -8.33 -5.45
C ALA A 64 10.64 -7.68 -6.57
N GLY A 65 11.26 -7.47 -7.73
CA GLY A 65 10.61 -6.86 -8.90
C GLY A 65 11.59 -6.71 -10.07
N THR A 66 11.08 -6.69 -11.29
CA THR A 66 11.86 -6.46 -12.51
C THR A 66 12.29 -4.99 -12.64
N THR A 67 13.22 -4.68 -13.54
CA THR A 67 13.61 -3.29 -13.84
C THR A 67 12.40 -2.46 -14.27
N GLY A 68 12.27 -1.25 -13.72
CA GLY A 68 11.17 -0.34 -14.04
C GLY A 68 9.86 -0.60 -13.28
N SER A 69 9.78 -1.65 -12.45
CA SER A 69 8.58 -1.96 -11.64
C SER A 69 8.37 -1.08 -10.40
N GLY A 70 9.30 -0.18 -10.10
CA GLY A 70 9.22 0.74 -8.95
C GLY A 70 9.93 0.28 -7.67
N LYS A 71 10.68 -0.85 -7.68
CA LYS A 71 11.37 -1.38 -6.48
C LYS A 71 12.37 -0.41 -5.82
N SER A 72 13.03 0.46 -6.57
CA SER A 72 14.06 1.39 -6.04
C SER A 72 13.50 2.78 -5.68
N VAL A 73 12.22 3.03 -5.99
CA VAL A 73 11.55 4.31 -5.73
C VAL A 73 11.37 4.50 -4.23
#